data_AF-A0A9P8GRH9-F1
#
_entry.id   AF-A0A9P8GRH9-F1
#
_cell.length_a   1.000
_cell.length_b   1.000
_cell.length_c   1.000
_cell.angle_alpha   90.00
_cell.angle_beta   90.00
_cell.angle_gamma   90.00
#
_symmetry.space_group_name_H-M   'P 1'
#
loop_
_entity.id
_entity.type
_entity.pdbx_description
1 polymer ?
#
loop_
_entity_poly.entity_id
_entity_poly.type
_entity_poly.pdbx_seq_one_letter_code
_entity_poly.pdbx_strand_id
1 'polypeptide(L)'
;MSRDAFLARMAMGRSVYEAPTEDSEAATRLARPGEQQYNTRGEPVCLATKRQKEAMIAASNEVLAAVGVCEKKDALVDCLDEDLPEDQQRVRLTDHEWKIVREGEDDYGETIRMVAETSRNFLTWWVMSLRRRIQVGFISSNLSFIDILWGEWTSFTSNGFLGAIRYLTVGGLAEVTSQLMLTFVDWYLGEQVMKISKKIIQLKSSTRKRFLLLKCVNYTYQATNALLHLLVYPLASFSCLQQLGLISSKTLLPSKSWLIPWSPSSPVRWAFFEQKQVGSSRTMGLLLSPAALWVTMTLLQHSAASAYGHVPLFEYSCILGPHNVASSQQTADSKTSFATPFSRLRDSALQLLGWGPIPSASENKSQDLSRESSVRNPASTALNAHHGPTARHRVTELSTLPSNLLALNLDYLFWTIIMLPLEILHLTSLLSAFSSTPAARMSVVDGGFVGVVPNLAASRMARMNKIGLCLALEFTLDTAVWGGAFVWAKYVGTSRYYWGRT
;
A
#
# COMPACT_ATOMS: atom_id res chain seq x y z
N MET A 1 11.57 40.83 35.79
CA MET A 1 11.50 40.10 37.08
C MET A 1 12.19 40.94 38.14
N SER A 2 11.57 41.19 39.30
CA SER A 2 12.22 41.95 40.38
C SER A 2 13.36 41.13 40.99
N ARG A 3 14.43 41.81 41.41
CA ARG A 3 15.64 41.19 41.99
C ARG A 3 15.34 40.34 43.22
N ASP A 4 14.26 40.67 43.93
CA ASP A 4 13.86 40.00 45.16
C ASP A 4 13.25 38.62 44.89
N ALA A 5 12.49 38.47 43.80
CA ALA A 5 11.96 37.17 43.38
C ALA A 5 13.07 36.21 42.91
N PHE A 6 14.19 36.76 42.42
CA PHE A 6 15.37 36.00 42.02
C PHE A 6 16.17 35.50 43.23
N LEU A 7 16.41 36.37 44.22
CA LEU A 7 17.12 36.00 45.44
C LEU A 7 16.34 35.00 46.30
N ALA A 8 15.01 35.15 46.39
CA ALA A 8 14.15 34.20 47.10
C ALA A 8 14.20 32.79 46.50
N ARG A 9 14.34 32.66 45.16
CA ARG A 9 14.45 31.36 44.49
C ARG A 9 15.79 30.67 44.75
N MET A 10 16.90 31.41 44.73
CA MET A 10 18.20 30.86 45.09
C MET A 10 18.28 30.47 46.57
N ALA A 11 17.65 31.24 47.46
CA ALA A 11 17.61 30.92 48.88
C ALA A 11 16.84 29.63 49.20
N MET A 12 15.83 29.29 48.39
CA MET A 12 15.07 28.03 48.51
C MET A 12 15.70 26.84 47.77
N GLY A 13 16.93 26.97 47.27
CA GLY A 13 17.66 25.88 46.62
C GLY A 13 17.09 25.42 45.27
N ARG A 14 16.19 26.21 44.66
CA ARG A 14 15.54 25.87 43.39
C ARG A 14 16.36 26.36 42.20
N SER A 15 16.41 25.57 41.13
CA SER A 15 17.22 25.91 39.96
C SER A 15 16.62 27.07 39.17
N VAL A 16 17.46 27.90 38.53
CA VAL A 16 17.03 29.05 37.70
C VAL A 16 16.10 28.64 36.55
N TYR A 17 16.12 27.36 36.17
CA TYR A 17 15.34 26.78 35.07
C TYR A 17 14.17 25.92 35.55
N GLU A 18 13.92 25.87 36.85
CA GLU A 18 12.81 25.11 37.43
C GLU A 18 11.51 25.89 37.28
N ALA A 19 10.50 25.27 36.67
CA ALA A 19 9.20 25.90 36.47
C ALA A 19 8.54 26.22 37.83
N PRO A 20 7.89 27.39 38.00
CA PRO A 20 7.03 27.60 39.15
C PRO A 20 5.89 26.57 39.11
N THR A 21 5.63 25.91 40.24
CA THR A 21 4.44 25.09 40.43
C THR A 21 3.21 25.96 40.22
N GLU A 22 2.38 25.57 39.26
CA GLU A 22 1.08 26.18 39.01
C GLU A 22 0.17 25.89 40.21
N ASP A 23 -0.04 26.88 41.08
CA ASP A 23 -1.25 26.89 41.87
C ASP A 23 -2.41 27.12 40.88
N SER A 24 -3.08 26.03 40.49
CA SER A 24 -4.18 25.99 39.51
C SER A 24 -5.34 26.95 39.80
N GLU A 25 -5.35 27.62 40.95
CA GLU A 25 -6.42 28.55 41.35
C GLU A 25 -6.19 30.00 40.90
N ALA A 26 -4.99 30.37 40.44
CA ALA A 26 -4.71 31.76 40.04
C ALA A 26 -5.00 32.07 38.56
N ALA A 27 -5.16 31.06 37.70
CA ALA A 27 -5.38 31.24 36.25
C ALA A 27 -6.82 31.64 35.89
N THR A 28 -7.74 31.68 36.85
CA THR A 28 -9.14 32.06 36.65
C THR A 28 -9.37 33.57 36.89
N ARG A 29 -8.37 34.42 36.65
CA ARG A 29 -8.56 35.89 36.64
C ARG A 29 -8.77 36.38 35.20
N LEU A 30 -10.04 36.55 34.84
CA LEU A 30 -10.61 37.47 33.85
C LEU A 30 -9.75 37.70 32.58
N ALA A 31 -9.79 36.77 31.64
CA ALA A 31 -9.35 37.01 30.27
C ALA A 31 -10.30 38.02 29.60
N ARG A 32 -9.78 39.19 29.21
CA ARG A 32 -10.52 40.15 28.38
C ARG A 32 -10.67 39.60 26.95
N PRO A 33 -11.83 39.76 26.29
CA PRO A 33 -11.99 39.35 24.90
C PRO A 33 -11.09 40.19 23.99
N GLY A 34 -10.06 39.56 23.41
CA GLY A 34 -9.15 40.17 22.42
C GLY A 34 -7.65 40.13 22.75
N GLU A 35 -7.25 39.68 23.94
CA GLU A 35 -5.83 39.66 24.34
C GLU A 35 -5.14 38.35 23.94
N GLN A 36 -4.12 38.44 23.08
CA GLN A 36 -3.36 37.29 22.59
C GLN A 36 -2.53 36.70 23.74
N GLN A 37 -2.83 35.46 24.13
CA GLN A 37 -2.15 34.78 25.23
C GLN A 37 -0.85 34.15 24.76
N TYR A 38 0.18 34.24 25.60
CA TYR A 38 1.49 33.66 25.35
C TYR A 38 1.81 32.60 26.40
N ASN A 39 2.48 31.52 26.03
CA ASN A 39 3.02 30.57 27.00
C ASN A 39 4.16 31.21 27.81
N THR A 40 4.64 30.49 28.83
CA THR A 40 5.77 30.92 29.66
C THR A 40 7.09 31.11 28.88
N ARG A 41 7.15 30.65 27.62
CA ARG A 41 8.25 30.87 26.66
C ARG A 41 8.03 32.06 25.72
N GLY A 42 6.89 32.75 25.81
CA GLY A 42 6.56 33.90 24.95
C GLY A 42 6.02 33.51 23.56
N GLU A 43 5.58 32.27 23.35
CA GLU A 43 4.93 31.85 22.10
C GLU A 43 3.41 32.03 22.18
N PRO A 44 2.76 32.50 21.11
CA PRO A 44 1.31 32.72 21.14
C PRO A 44 0.55 31.38 21.22
N VAL A 45 -0.26 31.22 22.26
CA VAL A 45 -1.13 30.06 22.48
C VAL A 45 -2.58 30.44 22.19
N CYS A 46 -3.13 29.85 21.13
CA CYS A 46 -4.55 29.93 20.89
C CYS A 46 -5.27 28.87 21.74
N LEU A 47 -5.90 29.29 22.85
CA LEU A 47 -6.69 28.38 23.69
C LEU A 47 -7.83 27.71 22.91
N ALA A 48 -8.42 28.40 21.93
CA ALA A 48 -9.46 27.83 21.08
C ALA A 48 -8.92 26.65 20.25
N THR A 49 -7.73 26.78 19.66
CA THR A 49 -7.08 25.69 18.91
C THR A 49 -6.68 24.54 19.83
N LYS A 50 -6.22 24.84 21.06
CA LYS A 50 -5.91 23.81 22.06
C LYS A 50 -7.16 23.02 22.46
N ARG A 51 -8.26 23.71 22.79
CA ARG A 51 -9.56 23.09 23.09
C ARG A 51 -10.10 22.28 21.91
N GLN A 52 -9.96 22.79 20.69
CA GLN A 52 -10.38 22.07 19.49
C GLN A 52 -9.54 20.80 19.27
N LYS A 53 -8.23 20.86 19.50
CA LYS A 53 -7.33 19.71 19.42
C LYS A 53 -7.66 18.68 20.50
N GLU A 54 -7.90 19.13 21.73
CA GLU A 54 -8.32 18.27 22.85
C GLU A 54 -9.68 17.62 22.56
N ALA A 55 -10.66 18.37 22.03
CA ALA A 55 -11.96 17.85 21.64
C ALA A 55 -11.85 16.85 20.47
N MET A 56 -10.99 17.10 19.49
CA MET A 56 -10.74 16.18 18.38
C MET A 56 -10.08 14.89 18.86
N ILE A 57 -9.12 14.98 19.77
CA ILE A 57 -8.49 13.81 20.39
C ILE A 57 -9.51 13.04 21.24
N ALA A 58 -10.32 13.74 22.03
CA ALA A 58 -11.38 13.13 22.84
C ALA A 58 -12.41 12.41 21.97
N ALA A 59 -12.89 13.05 20.90
CA ALA A 59 -13.82 12.45 19.95
C ALA A 59 -13.19 11.24 19.21
N SER A 60 -11.91 11.34 18.80
CA SER A 60 -11.19 10.20 18.19
C SER A 60 -11.07 9.04 19.17
N ASN A 61 -10.76 9.32 20.44
CA ASN A 61 -10.67 8.30 21.48
C ASN A 61 -12.04 7.69 21.80
N GLU A 62 -13.11 8.49 21.73
CA GLU A 62 -14.49 8.04 21.91
C GLU A 62 -14.93 7.11 20.77
N VAL A 63 -14.61 7.45 19.52
CA VAL A 63 -14.84 6.57 18.36
C VAL A 63 -14.04 5.28 18.50
N LEU A 64 -12.75 5.35 18.87
CA LEU A 64 -11.93 4.16 19.07
C LEU A 64 -12.44 3.30 20.24
N ALA A 65 -12.95 3.90 21.31
CA ALA A 65 -13.57 3.18 22.42
C ALA A 65 -14.89 2.53 21.99
N ALA A 66 -15.75 3.23 21.24
CA ALA A 66 -17.01 2.71 20.72
C ALA A 66 -16.80 1.54 19.73
N VAL A 67 -15.70 1.55 18.97
CA VAL A 67 -15.31 0.45 18.08
C VAL A 67 -14.67 -0.72 18.86
N GLY A 68 -14.33 -0.52 20.14
CA GLY A 68 -13.72 -1.55 21.00
C GLY A 68 -12.19 -1.62 20.91
N VAL A 69 -11.56 -0.61 20.32
CA VAL A 69 -10.11 -0.49 20.09
C VAL A 69 -9.41 0.22 21.26
N CYS A 70 -10.15 0.87 22.16
CA CYS A 70 -9.61 1.56 23.34
C CYS A 70 -10.44 1.26 24.58
N GLU A 71 -9.78 0.96 25.70
CA GLU A 71 -10.43 0.91 27.01
C GLU A 71 -10.64 2.34 27.55
N LYS A 72 -11.88 2.67 27.94
CA LYS A 72 -12.16 3.91 28.66
C LYS A 72 -12.06 3.63 30.16
N LYS A 73 -10.94 4.02 30.77
CA LYS A 73 -10.73 3.88 32.22
C LYS A 73 -11.42 5.01 32.99
N ASP A 74 -12.75 4.96 33.01
CA ASP A 74 -13.57 5.87 33.82
C ASP A 74 -13.78 5.23 35.20
N ALA A 75 -13.14 5.77 36.23
CA ALA A 75 -13.28 5.28 37.62
C ALA A 75 -14.74 5.28 38.13
N LEU A 76 -15.62 6.10 37.53
CA LEU A 76 -17.05 6.12 37.83
C LEU A 76 -17.80 4.95 37.17
N VAL A 77 -17.34 4.50 35.99
CA VAL A 77 -17.90 3.34 35.28
C VAL A 77 -17.41 2.04 35.92
N ASP A 78 -16.15 2.03 36.38
CA ASP A 78 -15.60 0.91 37.16
C ASP A 78 -16.39 0.61 38.44
N CYS A 79 -17.02 1.63 39.06
CA CYS A 79 -17.90 1.45 40.23
C CYS A 79 -19.34 1.04 39.85
N LEU A 80 -19.78 1.32 38.61
CA LEU A 80 -21.11 0.97 38.11
C LEU A 80 -21.14 -0.41 37.44
N ASP A 81 -19.99 -0.91 36.98
CA ASP A 81 -19.82 -2.24 36.37
C ASP A 81 -19.98 -3.39 37.37
N GLU A 82 -19.89 -3.16 38.68
CA GLU A 82 -20.16 -4.18 39.70
C GLU A 82 -21.66 -4.53 39.82
N ASP A 83 -22.56 -3.64 39.38
CA ASP A 83 -24.02 -3.81 39.48
C ASP A 83 -24.66 -4.34 38.17
N LEU A 84 -23.87 -4.58 37.11
CA LEU A 84 -24.37 -5.06 35.82
C LEU A 84 -24.44 -6.60 35.77
N PRO A 85 -25.41 -7.20 35.04
CA PRO A 85 -25.47 -8.65 34.84
C PRO A 85 -24.18 -9.18 34.19
N GLU A 86 -23.74 -10.40 34.54
CA GLU A 86 -22.45 -11.00 34.09
C GLU A 86 -22.21 -10.90 32.57
N ASP A 87 -23.26 -10.95 31.75
CA ASP A 87 -23.17 -10.85 30.28
C ASP A 87 -22.75 -9.46 29.75
N GLN A 88 -22.76 -8.44 30.62
CA GLN A 88 -22.50 -7.04 30.29
C GLN A 88 -21.29 -6.45 31.04
N GLN A 89 -20.63 -7.25 31.87
CA GLN A 89 -19.47 -6.83 32.67
C GLN A 89 -18.21 -6.69 31.82
N ARG A 90 -17.42 -5.64 32.07
CA ARG A 90 -16.15 -5.42 31.37
C ARG A 90 -15.10 -6.46 31.75
N VAL A 91 -14.42 -7.00 30.75
CA VAL A 91 -13.37 -8.02 30.95
C VAL A 91 -12.06 -7.32 31.28
N ARG A 92 -11.65 -7.37 32.55
CA ARG A 92 -10.33 -6.90 32.99
C ARG A 92 -9.26 -7.95 32.70
N LEU A 93 -8.38 -7.67 31.75
CA LEU A 93 -7.26 -8.53 31.40
C LEU A 93 -5.98 -8.12 32.14
N THR A 94 -5.23 -9.10 32.64
CA THR A 94 -3.88 -8.87 33.18
C THR A 94 -2.88 -8.57 32.06
N ASP A 95 -1.72 -7.98 32.38
CA ASP A 95 -0.70 -7.63 31.38
C ASP A 95 -0.18 -8.83 30.56
N HIS A 96 -0.13 -10.00 31.18
CA HIS A 96 0.27 -11.24 30.51
C HIS A 96 -0.82 -11.73 29.53
N GLU A 97 -2.08 -11.72 29.96
CA GLU A 97 -3.22 -12.06 29.10
C GLU A 97 -3.35 -11.08 27.93
N TRP A 98 -3.09 -9.79 28.16
CA TRP A 98 -3.05 -8.77 27.12
C TRP A 98 -2.03 -9.06 26.03
N LYS A 99 -0.86 -9.57 26.40
CA LYS A 99 0.17 -9.94 25.43
C LYS A 99 -0.29 -11.12 24.56
N ILE A 100 -0.86 -12.16 25.18
CA ILE A 100 -1.39 -13.33 24.47
C ILE A 100 -2.53 -12.93 23.53
N VAL A 101 -3.45 -12.09 24.02
CA VAL A 101 -4.58 -11.58 23.24
C VAL A 101 -4.09 -10.78 22.05
N ARG A 102 -3.08 -9.91 22.23
CA ARG A 102 -2.48 -9.15 21.14
C ARG A 102 -1.83 -10.03 20.09
N GLU A 103 -1.00 -10.99 20.51
CA GLU A 103 -0.35 -11.94 19.60
C GLU A 103 -1.40 -12.73 18.81
N GLY A 104 -2.46 -13.19 19.48
CA GLY A 104 -3.58 -13.85 18.81
C GLY A 104 -4.29 -12.95 17.79
N GLU A 105 -4.57 -11.68 18.14
CA GLU A 105 -5.16 -10.75 17.18
C GLU A 105 -4.27 -10.52 15.95
N ASP A 106 -2.97 -10.37 16.15
CA ASP A 106 -2.04 -10.18 15.05
C ASP A 106 -2.06 -11.42 14.11
N ASP A 107 -1.97 -12.63 14.67
CA ASP A 107 -2.03 -13.90 13.90
C ASP A 107 -3.35 -14.06 13.11
N TYR A 108 -4.49 -13.72 13.72
CA TYR A 108 -5.78 -13.75 13.02
C TYR A 108 -5.88 -12.66 11.96
N GLY A 109 -5.33 -11.47 12.23
CA GLY A 109 -5.23 -10.38 11.27
C GLY A 109 -4.51 -10.82 10.01
N GLU A 110 -3.33 -11.42 10.15
CA GLU A 110 -2.54 -11.96 9.04
C GLU A 110 -3.29 -13.07 8.29
N THR A 111 -3.95 -13.99 9.01
CA THR A 111 -4.71 -15.07 8.38
C THR A 111 -5.87 -14.54 7.53
N ILE A 112 -6.66 -13.60 8.06
CA ILE A 112 -7.77 -12.98 7.32
C ILE A 112 -7.22 -12.22 6.10
N ARG A 113 -6.10 -11.51 6.27
CA ARG A 113 -5.41 -10.81 5.18
C ARG A 113 -5.05 -11.77 4.05
N MET A 114 -4.37 -12.88 4.36
CA MET A 114 -3.95 -13.88 3.38
C MET A 114 -5.15 -14.47 2.62
N VAL A 115 -6.24 -14.78 3.33
CA VAL A 115 -7.47 -15.30 2.70
C VAL A 115 -8.14 -14.24 1.82
N ALA A 116 -8.19 -12.98 2.27
CA ALA A 116 -8.74 -11.87 1.49
C ALA A 116 -7.93 -11.63 0.21
N GLU A 117 -6.60 -11.56 0.28
CA GLU A 117 -5.74 -11.38 -0.90
C GLU A 117 -5.85 -12.55 -1.89
N THR A 118 -5.91 -13.78 -1.37
CA THR A 118 -6.06 -14.98 -2.20
C THR A 118 -7.42 -15.01 -2.90
N SER A 119 -8.51 -14.78 -2.15
CA SER A 119 -9.87 -14.76 -2.71
C SER A 119 -10.05 -13.63 -3.73
N ARG A 120 -9.47 -12.45 -3.46
CA ARG A 120 -9.40 -11.34 -4.40
C ARG A 120 -8.78 -11.76 -5.73
N ASN A 121 -7.61 -12.38 -5.70
CA ASN A 121 -6.93 -12.85 -6.92
C ASN A 121 -7.79 -13.84 -7.71
N PHE A 122 -8.44 -14.82 -7.05
CA PHE A 122 -9.33 -15.78 -7.72
C PHE A 122 -10.58 -15.12 -8.32
N LEU A 123 -11.23 -14.22 -7.59
CA LEU A 123 -12.48 -13.57 -8.02
C LEU A 123 -12.26 -12.58 -9.15
N THR A 124 -11.13 -11.87 -9.15
CA THR A 124 -10.83 -10.85 -10.16
C THR A 124 -10.13 -11.40 -11.41
N TRP A 125 -9.55 -12.61 -11.34
CA TRP A 125 -8.75 -13.18 -12.44
C TRP A 125 -9.47 -13.21 -13.79
N TRP A 126 -10.71 -13.71 -13.81
CA TRP A 126 -11.49 -13.80 -15.04
C TRP A 126 -11.90 -12.42 -15.57
N VAL A 127 -12.17 -11.46 -14.67
CA VAL A 127 -12.46 -10.05 -15.05
C VAL A 127 -11.23 -9.40 -15.66
N MET A 128 -10.05 -9.64 -15.08
CA MET A 128 -8.77 -9.16 -15.64
C MET A 128 -8.53 -9.77 -17.03
N SER A 129 -8.78 -11.06 -17.21
CA SER A 129 -8.68 -11.73 -18.51
C SER A 129 -9.64 -11.13 -19.54
N LEU A 130 -10.89 -10.88 -19.16
CA LEU A 130 -11.89 -10.20 -19.98
C LEU A 130 -11.44 -8.77 -20.35
N ARG A 131 -10.97 -8.00 -19.36
CA ARG A 131 -10.47 -6.63 -19.54
C ARG A 131 -9.35 -6.58 -20.59
N ARG A 132 -8.39 -7.50 -20.52
CA ARG A 132 -7.28 -7.61 -21.50
C ARG A 132 -7.79 -7.89 -22.92
N ARG A 133 -8.78 -8.78 -23.08
CA ARG A 133 -9.43 -9.03 -24.39
C ARG A 133 -10.13 -7.78 -24.96
N ILE A 134 -10.80 -7.00 -24.11
CA ILE A 134 -11.46 -5.75 -24.50
C ILE A 134 -10.42 -4.67 -24.86
N GLN A 135 -9.34 -4.55 -24.08
CA GLN A 135 -8.25 -3.59 -24.31
C GLN A 135 -7.59 -3.78 -25.68
N VAL A 136 -7.32 -5.03 -26.06
CA VAL A 136 -6.77 -5.39 -27.39
C VAL A 136 -7.81 -5.21 -28.51
N GLY A 137 -9.10 -5.31 -28.19
CA GLY A 137 -10.19 -5.14 -29.14
C GLY A 137 -10.64 -6.43 -29.81
N PHE A 138 -10.43 -7.59 -29.18
CA PHE A 138 -10.99 -8.86 -29.64
C PHE A 138 -12.49 -8.97 -29.40
N ILE A 139 -13.05 -8.15 -28.51
CA ILE A 139 -14.49 -8.11 -28.29
C ILE A 139 -15.09 -6.98 -29.12
N SER A 140 -16.07 -7.33 -29.95
CA SER A 140 -16.77 -6.37 -30.82
C SER A 140 -17.38 -5.21 -30.02
N SER A 141 -17.21 -3.98 -30.50
CA SER A 141 -17.77 -2.79 -29.85
C SER A 141 -19.29 -2.79 -29.83
N ASN A 142 -19.93 -3.48 -30.76
CA ASN A 142 -21.37 -3.43 -30.99
C ASN A 142 -22.17 -4.25 -29.97
N LEU A 143 -21.55 -5.20 -29.27
CA LEU A 143 -22.20 -5.99 -28.23
C LEU A 143 -22.43 -5.15 -26.97
N SER A 144 -23.56 -5.31 -26.29
CA SER A 144 -23.71 -4.69 -24.97
C SER A 144 -22.76 -5.35 -23.96
N PHE A 145 -22.43 -4.66 -22.87
CA PHE A 145 -21.58 -5.25 -21.83
C PHE A 145 -22.24 -6.48 -21.20
N ILE A 146 -23.57 -6.47 -21.08
CA ILE A 146 -24.34 -7.61 -20.56
C ILE A 146 -24.27 -8.81 -21.50
N ASP A 147 -24.37 -8.60 -22.82
CA ASP A 147 -24.23 -9.70 -23.80
C ASP A 147 -22.84 -10.33 -23.73
N ILE A 148 -21.80 -9.52 -23.50
CA ILE A 148 -20.43 -10.00 -23.30
C ILE A 148 -20.38 -10.88 -22.04
N LEU A 149 -20.89 -10.40 -20.91
CA LEU A 149 -20.92 -11.17 -19.66
C LEU A 149 -21.72 -12.47 -19.81
N TRP A 150 -22.84 -12.43 -20.52
CA TRP A 150 -23.64 -13.62 -20.81
C TRP A 150 -22.88 -14.62 -21.70
N GLY A 151 -22.14 -14.13 -22.69
CA GLY A 151 -21.23 -14.93 -23.51
C GLY A 151 -20.12 -15.61 -22.68
N GLU A 152 -19.53 -14.89 -21.72
CA GLU A 152 -18.53 -15.47 -20.82
C GLU A 152 -19.15 -16.49 -19.86
N TRP A 153 -20.36 -16.22 -19.35
CA TRP A 153 -21.09 -17.12 -18.47
C TRP A 153 -21.48 -18.44 -19.16
N THR A 154 -21.94 -18.36 -20.41
CA THR A 154 -22.25 -19.55 -21.22
C THR A 154 -20.98 -20.33 -21.57
N SER A 155 -19.87 -19.64 -21.84
CA SER A 155 -18.55 -20.28 -22.04
C SER A 155 -18.05 -20.98 -20.77
N PHE A 156 -18.30 -20.38 -19.60
CA PHE A 156 -18.00 -20.95 -18.29
C PHE A 156 -18.81 -22.22 -18.00
N THR A 157 -20.11 -22.22 -18.31
CA THR A 157 -21.02 -23.32 -17.97
C THR A 157 -21.03 -24.46 -19.00
N SER A 158 -20.70 -24.20 -20.26
CA SER A 158 -20.80 -25.18 -21.37
C SER A 158 -19.82 -26.35 -21.31
N ASN A 159 -18.65 -26.19 -20.68
CA ASN A 159 -17.58 -27.20 -20.68
C ASN A 159 -17.55 -28.07 -19.40
N GLY A 160 -18.63 -28.08 -18.62
CA GLY A 160 -18.71 -28.77 -17.33
C GLY A 160 -17.75 -28.22 -16.27
N PHE A 161 -17.67 -28.88 -15.10
CA PHE A 161 -16.89 -28.39 -13.96
C PHE A 161 -15.38 -28.23 -14.25
N LEU A 162 -14.78 -29.18 -14.98
CA LEU A 162 -13.35 -29.11 -15.32
C LEU A 162 -13.07 -27.99 -16.34
N GLY A 163 -14.01 -27.74 -17.26
CA GLY A 163 -13.93 -26.62 -18.20
C GLY A 163 -14.09 -25.27 -17.51
N ALA A 164 -15.01 -25.18 -16.56
CA ALA A 164 -15.21 -24.02 -15.70
C ALA A 164 -13.94 -23.66 -14.91
N ILE A 165 -13.29 -24.64 -14.28
CA ILE A 165 -11.99 -24.42 -13.60
C ILE A 165 -10.96 -23.92 -14.61
N ARG A 166 -10.82 -24.59 -15.76
CA ARG A 166 -9.84 -24.18 -16.78
C ARG A 166 -10.07 -22.77 -17.28
N TYR A 167 -11.34 -22.36 -17.43
CA TYR A 167 -11.73 -21.01 -17.81
C TYR A 167 -11.38 -19.98 -16.72
N LEU A 168 -11.66 -20.29 -15.45
CA LEU A 168 -11.31 -19.42 -14.33
C LEU A 168 -9.80 -19.35 -14.07
N THR A 169 -9.02 -20.35 -14.49
CA THR A 169 -7.57 -20.41 -14.28
C THR A 169 -6.77 -20.23 -15.57
N VAL A 170 -7.34 -19.64 -16.62
CA VAL A 170 -6.62 -19.42 -17.90
C VAL A 170 -5.37 -18.57 -17.64
N GLY A 171 -4.20 -19.09 -17.98
CA GLY A 171 -2.91 -18.42 -17.71
C GLY A 171 -2.51 -18.36 -16.23
N GLY A 172 -3.38 -18.77 -15.31
CA GLY A 172 -3.20 -18.62 -13.87
C GLY A 172 -1.97 -19.34 -13.34
N LEU A 173 -1.69 -20.56 -13.81
CA LEU A 173 -0.51 -21.31 -13.34
C LEU A 173 0.80 -20.62 -13.76
N ALA A 174 0.90 -20.18 -15.02
CA ALA A 174 2.08 -19.48 -15.51
C ALA A 174 2.27 -18.14 -14.80
N GLU A 175 1.18 -17.42 -14.48
CA GLU A 175 1.26 -16.21 -13.67
C GLU A 175 1.70 -16.50 -12.25
N VAL A 176 1.03 -17.41 -11.53
CA VAL A 176 1.35 -17.71 -10.13
C VAL A 176 2.78 -18.20 -9.99
N THR A 177 3.24 -19.04 -10.91
CA THR A 177 4.66 -19.48 -10.93
C THR A 177 5.61 -18.31 -11.18
N SER A 178 5.28 -17.40 -12.10
CA SER A 178 6.06 -16.19 -12.36
C SER A 178 6.14 -15.27 -11.14
N GLN A 179 5.02 -15.03 -10.46
CA GLN A 179 4.92 -14.18 -9.28
C GLN A 179 5.65 -14.82 -8.09
N LEU A 180 5.49 -16.12 -7.87
CA LEU A 180 6.19 -16.83 -6.80
C LEU A 180 7.71 -16.80 -7.01
N MET A 181 8.19 -16.94 -8.24
CA MET A 181 9.62 -16.76 -8.56
C MET A 181 10.09 -15.33 -8.26
N LEU A 182 9.30 -14.32 -8.63
CA LEU A 182 9.62 -12.92 -8.34
C LEU A 182 9.68 -12.65 -6.84
N THR A 183 8.65 -13.02 -6.09
CA THR A 183 8.57 -12.81 -4.63
C THR A 183 9.69 -13.54 -3.90
N PHE A 184 9.98 -14.79 -4.25
CA PHE A 184 11.02 -15.56 -3.59
C PHE A 184 12.42 -14.95 -3.81
N VAL A 185 12.73 -14.57 -5.05
CA VAL A 185 14.03 -13.98 -5.37
C VAL A 185 14.14 -12.57 -4.82
N ASP A 186 13.09 -11.76 -4.87
CA ASP A 186 13.07 -10.43 -4.27
C ASP A 186 13.30 -10.48 -2.75
N TRP A 187 12.62 -11.40 -2.07
CA TRP A 187 12.84 -11.67 -0.64
C TRP A 187 14.31 -12.04 -0.36
N TYR A 188 14.86 -12.98 -1.13
CA TYR A 188 16.25 -13.40 -0.98
C TYR A 188 17.24 -12.26 -1.25
N LEU A 189 17.04 -11.50 -2.34
CA LEU A 189 17.87 -10.35 -2.70
C LEU A 189 17.80 -9.27 -1.62
N GLY A 190 16.61 -8.98 -1.09
CA GLY A 190 16.40 -8.06 0.02
C GLY A 190 17.22 -8.47 1.24
N GLU A 191 17.19 -9.75 1.63
CA GLU A 191 17.97 -10.25 2.77
C GLU A 191 19.49 -10.07 2.55
N GLN A 192 19.99 -10.36 1.34
CA GLN A 192 21.41 -10.19 1.01
C GLN A 192 21.82 -8.72 1.00
N VAL A 193 21.00 -7.84 0.42
CA VAL A 193 21.19 -6.40 0.44
C VAL A 193 21.24 -5.89 1.88
N MET A 194 20.35 -6.36 2.76
CA MET A 194 20.36 -5.99 4.19
C MET A 194 21.68 -6.40 4.86
N LYS A 195 22.15 -7.63 4.63
CA LYS A 195 23.41 -8.13 5.20
C LYS A 195 24.62 -7.31 4.71
N ILE A 196 24.67 -7.00 3.43
CA ILE A 196 25.75 -6.21 2.83
C ILE A 196 25.72 -4.76 3.33
N SER A 197 24.54 -4.13 3.36
CA SER A 197 24.36 -2.76 3.87
C SER A 197 24.80 -2.64 5.32
N LYS A 198 24.43 -3.60 6.19
CA LYS A 198 24.90 -3.65 7.60
C LYS A 198 26.42 -3.72 7.69
N LYS A 199 27.07 -4.57 6.88
CA LYS A 199 28.53 -4.66 6.81
C LYS A 199 29.16 -3.34 6.35
N ILE A 200 28.58 -2.68 5.34
CA ILE A 200 29.08 -1.39 4.83
C ILE A 200 29.00 -0.29 5.89
N ILE A 201 27.92 -0.25 6.68
CA ILE A 201 27.75 0.72 7.77
C ILE A 201 28.83 0.52 8.85
N GLN A 202 29.17 -0.74 9.16
CA GLN A 202 30.18 -1.09 10.16
C GLN A 202 31.63 -0.86 9.70
N LEU A 203 31.90 -0.78 8.39
CA LEU A 203 33.25 -0.51 7.86
C LEU A 203 33.80 0.80 8.41
N LYS A 204 35.00 0.81 9.01
CA LYS A 204 35.72 2.05 9.41
C LYS A 204 36.25 2.83 8.20
N SER A 205 35.36 3.34 7.37
CA SER A 205 35.65 4.13 6.16
C SER A 205 35.01 5.51 6.26
N SER A 206 35.44 6.44 5.39
CA SER A 206 34.87 7.78 5.35
C SER A 206 33.39 7.75 4.95
N THR A 207 32.59 8.68 5.49
CA THR A 207 31.14 8.77 5.25
C THR A 207 30.80 8.83 3.76
N ARG A 208 31.60 9.56 2.97
CA ARG A 208 31.42 9.64 1.50
C ARG A 208 31.60 8.29 0.81
N LYS A 209 32.60 7.49 1.22
CA LYS A 209 32.85 6.16 0.67
C LYS A 209 31.73 5.19 1.05
N ARG A 210 31.25 5.22 2.31
CA ARG A 210 30.10 4.41 2.76
C ARG A 210 28.84 4.74 1.95
N PHE A 211 28.54 6.02 1.75
CA PHE A 211 27.38 6.45 0.98
C PHE A 211 27.45 6.00 -0.50
N LEU A 212 28.62 6.09 -1.12
CA LEU A 212 28.82 5.61 -2.49
C LEU A 212 28.64 4.09 -2.59
N LEU A 213 29.16 3.33 -1.63
CA LEU A 213 28.98 1.87 -1.57
C LEU A 213 27.51 1.49 -1.38
N LEU A 214 26.78 2.16 -0.50
CA LEU A 214 25.34 1.92 -0.31
C LEU A 214 24.53 2.24 -1.57
N LYS A 215 24.85 3.33 -2.27
CA LYS A 215 24.27 3.62 -3.59
C LYS A 215 24.56 2.52 -4.60
N CYS A 216 25.79 2.02 -4.65
CA CYS A 216 26.18 0.94 -5.54
C CYS A 216 25.37 -0.34 -5.26
N VAL A 217 25.21 -0.70 -3.99
CA VAL A 217 24.37 -1.84 -3.59
C VAL A 217 22.93 -1.63 -4.03
N ASN A 218 22.36 -0.44 -3.82
CA ASN A 218 20.98 -0.16 -4.23
C ASN A 218 20.79 -0.23 -5.76
N TYR A 219 21.72 0.32 -6.54
CA TYR A 219 21.68 0.20 -8.00
C TYR A 219 21.86 -1.23 -8.47
N THR A 220 22.72 -2.01 -7.79
CA THR A 220 22.91 -3.43 -8.09
C THR A 220 21.62 -4.20 -7.83
N TYR A 221 20.96 -3.96 -6.70
CA TYR A 221 19.65 -4.54 -6.38
C TYR A 221 18.60 -4.20 -7.45
N GLN A 222 18.46 -2.93 -7.83
CA GLN A 222 17.52 -2.51 -8.87
C GLN A 222 17.84 -3.16 -10.23
N ALA A 223 19.11 -3.23 -10.61
CA ALA A 223 19.53 -3.87 -11.86
C ALA A 223 19.28 -5.38 -11.86
N THR A 224 19.55 -6.06 -10.74
CA THR A 224 19.25 -7.50 -10.58
C THR A 224 17.75 -7.74 -10.59
N ASN A 225 16.95 -6.89 -9.95
CA ASN A 225 15.50 -7.00 -9.97
C ASN A 225 14.93 -6.80 -11.39
N ALA A 226 15.42 -5.80 -12.13
CA ALA A 226 15.06 -5.60 -13.54
C ALA A 226 15.42 -6.82 -14.41
N LEU A 227 16.60 -7.40 -14.21
CA LEU A 227 17.04 -8.62 -14.90
C LEU A 227 16.14 -9.81 -14.57
N LEU A 228 15.74 -9.96 -13.31
CA LEU A 228 14.82 -11.00 -12.87
C LEU A 228 13.46 -10.88 -13.55
N HIS A 229 12.88 -9.68 -13.60
CA HIS A 229 11.63 -9.44 -14.34
C HIS A 229 11.75 -9.82 -15.82
N LEU A 230 12.90 -9.56 -16.44
CA LEU A 230 13.17 -9.96 -17.82
C LEU A 230 13.29 -11.49 -17.97
N LEU A 231 13.90 -12.19 -17.00
CA LEU A 231 14.00 -13.65 -16.99
C LEU A 231 12.64 -14.34 -16.81
N VAL A 232 11.74 -13.72 -16.05
CA VAL A 232 10.39 -14.24 -15.76
C VAL A 232 9.39 -13.87 -16.87
N TYR A 233 9.70 -12.86 -17.69
CA TYR A 233 8.86 -12.39 -18.79
C TYR A 233 8.31 -13.49 -19.72
N PRO A 234 9.03 -14.57 -20.05
CA PRO A 234 8.47 -15.64 -20.88
C PRO A 234 7.25 -16.33 -20.29
N LEU A 235 7.18 -16.49 -18.97
CA LEU A 235 6.04 -17.05 -18.27
C LEU A 235 4.87 -16.07 -18.23
N ALA A 236 5.16 -14.80 -17.93
CA ALA A 236 4.16 -13.74 -17.90
C ALA A 236 3.52 -13.50 -19.28
N SER A 237 4.33 -13.47 -20.34
CA SER A 237 3.83 -13.36 -21.73
C SER A 237 3.02 -14.57 -22.16
N PHE A 238 3.39 -15.78 -21.75
CA PHE A 238 2.60 -16.99 -21.99
C PHE A 238 1.22 -16.92 -21.29
N SER A 239 1.22 -16.56 -19.99
CA SER A 239 0.00 -16.28 -19.22
C SER A 239 -0.91 -15.27 -19.93
N CYS A 240 -0.34 -14.15 -20.36
CA CYS A 240 -1.05 -13.09 -21.06
C CYS A 240 -1.67 -13.57 -22.38
N LEU A 241 -0.92 -14.31 -23.21
CA LEU A 241 -1.42 -14.84 -24.48
C LEU A 241 -2.52 -15.89 -24.29
N GLN A 242 -2.46 -16.69 -23.22
CA GLN A 242 -3.55 -17.58 -22.84
C GLN A 242 -4.79 -16.79 -22.43
N GLN A 243 -4.65 -15.75 -21.61
CA GLN A 243 -5.77 -14.90 -21.19
C GLN A 243 -6.42 -14.17 -22.37
N LEU A 244 -5.63 -13.83 -23.39
CA LEU A 244 -6.11 -13.28 -24.65
C LEU A 244 -6.82 -14.32 -25.54
N GLY A 245 -6.71 -15.60 -25.24
CA GLY A 245 -7.30 -16.70 -26.02
C GLY A 245 -6.50 -17.09 -27.26
N LEU A 246 -5.24 -16.63 -27.39
CA LEU A 246 -4.39 -16.89 -28.56
C LEU A 246 -3.65 -18.23 -28.47
N ILE A 247 -3.43 -18.71 -27.25
CA ILE A 247 -2.82 -20.00 -26.94
C ILE A 247 -3.85 -20.84 -26.20
N SER A 248 -3.84 -22.16 -26.45
CA SER A 248 -4.74 -23.08 -25.78
C SER A 248 -4.62 -22.99 -24.24
N SER A 249 -5.76 -22.99 -23.55
CA SER A 249 -5.83 -23.12 -22.10
C SER A 249 -5.47 -24.54 -21.60
N LYS A 250 -5.32 -25.52 -22.50
CA LYS A 250 -4.96 -26.90 -22.15
C LYS A 250 -3.49 -27.03 -21.74
N THR A 251 -2.61 -26.23 -22.31
CA THR A 251 -1.17 -26.26 -22.02
C THR A 251 -0.89 -25.42 -20.79
N LEU A 252 -0.62 -26.03 -19.65
CA LEU A 252 -0.45 -25.31 -18.38
C LEU A 252 0.88 -24.53 -18.29
N LEU A 253 1.93 -24.99 -18.98
CA LEU A 253 3.25 -24.39 -18.98
C LEU A 253 3.78 -24.26 -20.41
N PRO A 254 4.65 -23.26 -20.68
CA PRO A 254 5.27 -23.13 -21.99
C PRO A 254 6.27 -24.24 -22.28
N SER A 255 6.55 -24.48 -23.57
CA SER A 255 7.60 -25.41 -23.99
C SER A 255 8.99 -24.92 -23.55
N LYS A 256 9.96 -25.83 -23.42
CA LYS A 256 11.34 -25.45 -23.04
C LYS A 256 11.97 -24.46 -24.03
N SER A 257 11.60 -24.51 -25.31
CA SER A 257 12.10 -23.59 -26.33
C SER A 257 11.59 -22.16 -26.13
N TRP A 258 10.41 -21.99 -25.53
CA TRP A 258 9.84 -20.68 -25.20
C TRP A 258 10.70 -19.95 -24.16
N LEU A 259 11.26 -20.67 -23.19
CA LEU A 259 12.05 -20.10 -22.10
C LEU A 259 13.46 -19.63 -22.54
N ILE A 260 13.97 -20.12 -23.68
CA ILE A 260 15.33 -19.82 -24.14
C ILE A 260 15.32 -18.52 -24.96
N PRO A 261 15.95 -17.43 -24.51
CA PRO A 261 15.82 -16.10 -25.14
C PRO A 261 16.22 -16.04 -26.60
N TRP A 262 17.08 -16.95 -27.04
CA TRP A 262 17.62 -16.99 -28.40
C TRP A 262 16.81 -17.88 -29.34
N SER A 263 15.85 -18.65 -28.82
CA SER A 263 14.98 -19.50 -29.63
C SER A 263 14.05 -18.65 -30.51
N PRO A 264 13.79 -19.03 -31.78
CA PRO A 264 12.80 -18.37 -32.63
C PRO A 264 11.38 -18.41 -32.05
N SER A 265 11.10 -19.34 -31.12
CA SER A 265 9.81 -19.44 -30.43
C SER A 265 9.73 -18.60 -29.15
N SER A 266 10.82 -17.94 -28.74
CA SER A 266 10.88 -17.28 -27.45
C SER A 266 10.29 -15.87 -27.47
N PRO A 267 9.52 -15.53 -26.43
CA PRO A 267 8.95 -14.22 -26.28
C PRO A 267 9.97 -13.12 -25.93
N VAL A 268 11.22 -13.46 -25.65
CA VAL A 268 12.24 -12.41 -25.51
C VAL A 268 12.75 -12.01 -26.90
N ARG A 269 12.87 -12.99 -27.80
CA ARG A 269 13.37 -12.78 -29.15
C ARG A 269 12.44 -11.93 -30.00
N TRP A 270 11.15 -12.27 -30.01
CA TRP A 270 10.15 -11.54 -30.79
C TRP A 270 9.98 -10.07 -30.36
N ALA A 271 10.42 -9.73 -29.15
CA ALA A 271 10.13 -8.49 -28.48
C ALA A 271 11.29 -7.53 -28.72
N PHE A 272 12.53 -8.01 -28.63
CA PHE A 272 13.70 -7.17 -28.84
C PHE A 272 14.30 -7.25 -30.25
N PHE A 273 14.26 -8.42 -30.90
CA PHE A 273 15.10 -8.69 -32.07
C PHE A 273 14.33 -8.78 -33.40
N GLU A 274 13.07 -9.20 -33.39
CA GLU A 274 12.28 -9.41 -34.63
C GLU A 274 11.31 -8.27 -34.96
N GLN A 275 11.36 -7.17 -34.21
CA GLN A 275 10.47 -6.04 -34.43
C GLN A 275 10.80 -5.36 -35.78
N LYS A 276 9.87 -5.43 -36.73
CA LYS A 276 9.98 -4.74 -38.02
C LYS A 276 10.15 -3.24 -37.76
N GLN A 277 11.17 -2.65 -38.36
CA GLN A 277 11.46 -1.22 -38.27
C GLN A 277 10.33 -0.41 -38.92
N VAL A 278 9.34 -0.02 -38.13
CA VAL A 278 8.31 0.93 -38.57
C VAL A 278 8.90 2.33 -38.44
N GLY A 279 9.67 2.78 -39.43
CA GLY A 279 10.06 4.18 -39.71
C GLY A 279 10.74 5.00 -38.59
N SER A 280 10.93 4.44 -37.40
CA SER A 280 11.37 5.10 -36.18
C SER A 280 12.77 4.62 -35.79
N SER A 281 13.48 5.42 -34.99
CA SER A 281 14.82 5.08 -34.50
C SER A 281 14.81 3.72 -33.79
N ARG A 282 15.89 2.93 -33.96
CA ARG A 282 16.03 1.61 -33.32
C ARG A 282 15.81 1.66 -31.80
N THR A 283 16.17 2.77 -31.16
CA THR A 283 15.99 2.99 -29.72
C THR A 283 14.53 3.11 -29.33
N MET A 284 13.71 3.82 -30.11
CA MET A 284 12.28 3.95 -29.86
C MET A 284 11.55 2.62 -30.10
N GLY A 285 11.98 1.83 -31.08
CA GLY A 285 11.51 0.45 -31.26
C GLY A 285 11.78 -0.42 -30.04
N LEU A 286 12.99 -0.36 -29.47
CA LEU A 286 13.35 -1.10 -28.26
C LEU A 286 12.53 -0.66 -27.03
N LEU A 287 12.30 0.64 -26.86
CA LEU A 287 11.48 1.17 -25.75
C LEU A 287 10.00 0.77 -25.85
N LEU A 288 9.49 0.62 -27.07
CA LEU A 288 8.12 0.18 -27.35
C LEU A 288 8.00 -1.34 -27.50
N SER A 289 9.08 -2.08 -27.26
CA SER A 289 9.04 -3.53 -27.29
C SER A 289 8.13 -4.06 -26.17
N PRO A 290 7.42 -5.18 -26.39
CA PRO A 290 6.56 -5.80 -25.37
C PRO A 290 7.30 -6.05 -24.05
N ALA A 291 8.54 -6.52 -24.13
CA ALA A 291 9.36 -6.84 -22.97
C ALA A 291 9.87 -5.58 -22.25
N ALA A 292 10.27 -4.53 -22.97
CA ALA A 292 10.64 -3.27 -22.32
C ALA A 292 9.43 -2.63 -21.63
N LEU A 293 8.26 -2.62 -22.28
CA LEU A 293 7.01 -2.11 -21.69
C LEU A 293 6.61 -2.90 -20.43
N TRP A 294 6.77 -4.22 -20.45
CA TRP A 294 6.54 -5.05 -19.26
C TRP A 294 7.50 -4.69 -18.12
N VAL A 295 8.81 -4.63 -18.41
CA VAL A 295 9.82 -4.29 -17.39
C VAL A 295 9.62 -2.88 -16.85
N THR A 296 9.26 -1.90 -17.69
CA THR A 296 8.97 -0.54 -17.19
C THR A 296 7.74 -0.52 -16.31
N MET A 297 6.66 -1.23 -16.69
CA MET A 297 5.47 -1.38 -15.84
C MET A 297 5.81 -2.01 -14.49
N THR A 298 6.57 -3.12 -14.48
CA THR A 298 6.88 -3.84 -13.23
C THR A 298 7.85 -3.06 -12.34
N LEU A 299 8.83 -2.37 -12.92
CA LEU A 299 9.73 -1.49 -12.15
C LEU A 299 9.01 -0.29 -11.57
N LEU A 300 8.05 0.29 -12.31
CA LEU A 300 7.24 1.37 -11.79
C LEU A 300 6.33 0.86 -10.66
N GLN A 301 5.80 -0.36 -10.78
CA GLN A 301 5.00 -1.00 -9.74
C GLN A 301 5.82 -1.26 -8.47
N HIS A 302 7.03 -1.79 -8.64
CA HIS A 302 7.95 -2.03 -7.52
C HIS A 302 8.35 -0.71 -6.85
N SER A 303 8.65 0.33 -7.64
CA SER A 303 8.90 1.67 -7.14
C SER A 303 7.72 2.21 -6.34
N ALA A 304 6.49 2.05 -6.83
CA ALA A 304 5.29 2.45 -6.11
C ALA A 304 5.12 1.65 -4.80
N ALA A 305 5.20 0.32 -4.85
CA ALA A 305 5.06 -0.56 -3.69
C ALA A 305 6.11 -0.26 -2.60
N SER A 306 7.33 0.06 -3.02
CA SER A 306 8.43 0.41 -2.10
C SER A 306 8.25 1.77 -1.42
N ALA A 307 7.59 2.73 -2.09
CA ALA A 307 7.23 4.02 -1.48
C ALA A 307 6.15 3.87 -0.39
N TYR A 308 5.40 2.76 -0.42
CA TYR A 308 4.34 2.45 0.55
C TYR A 308 4.78 1.55 1.71
N GLY A 309 6.09 1.29 1.86
CA GLY A 309 6.63 0.61 3.04
C GLY A 309 6.45 -0.91 3.07
N HIS A 310 5.89 -1.52 2.02
CA HIS A 310 5.75 -2.99 1.94
C HIS A 310 7.05 -3.72 1.61
N VAL A 311 8.04 -3.00 1.09
CA VAL A 311 9.42 -3.47 0.96
C VAL A 311 10.29 -2.42 1.64
N PRO A 312 11.18 -2.79 2.58
CA PRO A 312 12.08 -1.84 3.21
C PRO A 312 13.12 -1.39 2.17
N LEU A 313 12.74 -0.51 1.26
CA LEU A 313 13.72 0.36 0.63
C LEU A 313 14.21 1.27 1.73
N PHE A 314 15.44 0.99 2.17
CA PHE A 314 16.19 1.81 3.09
C PHE A 314 16.14 3.28 2.66
N GLU A 315 15.27 4.05 3.29
CA GLU A 315 15.52 5.48 3.42
C GLU A 315 16.76 5.62 4.31
N TYR A 316 17.92 5.70 3.67
CA TYR A 316 19.23 5.87 4.31
C TYR A 316 19.35 7.13 5.19
N SER A 317 18.30 7.94 5.26
CA SER A 317 18.16 9.18 6.03
C SER A 317 18.27 8.96 7.54
N CYS A 318 17.88 7.79 8.06
CA CYS A 318 17.76 7.56 9.50
C CYS A 318 18.96 6.86 10.16
N ILE A 319 19.92 6.34 9.40
CA ILE A 319 21.03 5.52 9.95
C ILE A 319 22.37 6.28 10.02
N LEU A 320 22.56 7.31 9.20
CA LEU A 320 23.71 8.20 9.28
C LEU A 320 23.26 9.42 10.08
N GLY A 321 23.81 9.59 11.30
CA GLY A 321 23.41 10.63 12.26
C GLY A 321 23.31 12.06 11.69
N PRO A 322 22.80 13.02 12.47
CA PRO A 322 22.30 14.31 11.98
C PRO A 322 23.42 15.13 11.32
N HIS A 323 23.58 14.98 10.01
CA HIS A 323 24.34 15.92 9.22
C HIS A 323 23.41 17.07 8.86
N ASN A 324 23.62 18.23 9.51
CA ASN A 324 23.09 19.56 9.17
C ASN A 324 21.86 19.55 8.25
N VAL A 325 20.71 19.32 8.89
CA VAL A 325 19.36 19.21 8.29
C VAL A 325 18.91 20.50 7.56
N ALA A 326 19.62 21.62 7.72
CA ALA A 326 19.20 22.92 7.18
C ALA A 326 19.25 23.05 5.64
N SER A 327 19.93 22.16 4.90
CA SER A 327 20.05 22.32 3.43
C SER A 327 19.55 21.15 2.59
N SER A 328 19.15 20.01 3.19
CA SER A 328 18.79 18.81 2.41
C SER A 328 17.29 18.47 2.40
N GLN A 329 16.48 18.98 3.33
CA GLN A 329 15.03 18.71 3.33
C GLN A 329 14.32 19.33 2.12
N GLN A 330 14.78 20.49 1.66
CA GLN A 330 14.15 21.21 0.54
C GLN A 330 14.36 20.55 -0.85
N THR A 331 15.25 19.56 -0.97
CA THR A 331 15.47 18.83 -2.24
C THR A 331 14.94 17.39 -2.24
N ALA A 332 14.59 16.84 -1.07
CA ALA A 332 13.94 15.53 -0.97
C ALA A 332 12.45 15.63 -1.35
N ASP A 333 11.74 16.64 -0.84
CA ASP A 333 10.30 16.84 -1.10
C ASP A 333 9.97 17.07 -2.57
N SER A 334 10.88 17.67 -3.36
CA SER A 334 10.64 17.92 -4.78
C SER A 334 10.85 16.70 -5.67
N LYS A 335 11.67 15.72 -5.25
CA LYS A 335 11.91 14.49 -6.02
C LYS A 335 10.99 13.33 -5.62
N THR A 336 10.57 13.25 -4.36
CA THR A 336 9.52 12.30 -3.93
C THR A 336 8.13 12.71 -4.43
N SER A 337 7.91 14.00 -4.68
CA SER A 337 6.68 14.58 -5.25
C SER A 337 6.25 13.98 -6.60
N PHE A 338 7.20 13.60 -7.46
CA PHE A 338 6.89 12.95 -8.74
C PHE A 338 6.82 11.42 -8.65
N ALA A 339 7.41 10.83 -7.61
CA ALA A 339 7.44 9.39 -7.41
C ALA A 339 6.21 8.84 -6.66
N THR A 340 5.41 9.71 -6.04
CA THR A 340 4.22 9.35 -5.25
C THR A 340 2.93 10.07 -5.69
N PRO A 341 2.61 10.16 -7.01
CA PRO A 341 1.34 10.75 -7.45
C PRO A 341 0.13 9.99 -6.89
N PHE A 342 0.30 8.70 -6.62
CA PHE A 342 -0.69 7.79 -6.08
C PHE A 342 -1.12 8.16 -4.65
N SER A 343 -0.19 8.54 -3.77
CA SER A 343 -0.52 8.90 -2.39
C SER A 343 -1.32 10.19 -2.36
N ARG A 344 -0.96 11.18 -3.20
CA ARG A 344 -1.73 12.43 -3.32
C ARG A 344 -3.16 12.21 -3.82
N LEU A 345 -3.33 11.37 -4.84
CA LEU A 345 -4.66 11.03 -5.36
C LEU A 345 -5.49 10.27 -4.34
N ARG A 346 -4.90 9.27 -3.68
CA ARG A 346 -5.52 8.53 -2.58
C ARG A 346 -5.92 9.46 -1.44
N ASP A 347 -4.99 10.28 -0.96
CA ASP A 347 -5.23 11.19 0.16
C ASP A 347 -6.31 12.23 -0.20
N SER A 348 -6.34 12.70 -1.46
CA SER A 348 -7.42 13.56 -1.98
C SER A 348 -8.78 12.83 -2.01
N ALA A 349 -8.81 11.57 -2.44
CA ALA A 349 -10.03 10.76 -2.47
C ALA A 349 -10.53 10.45 -1.06
N LEU A 350 -9.64 10.08 -0.14
CA LEU A 350 -9.96 9.88 1.27
C LEU A 350 -10.46 11.19 1.90
N GLN A 351 -9.83 12.33 1.63
CA GLN A 351 -10.31 13.63 2.10
C GLN A 351 -11.71 13.96 1.57
N LEU A 352 -11.98 13.66 0.29
CA LEU A 352 -13.30 13.87 -0.31
C LEU A 352 -14.37 12.96 0.30
N LEU A 353 -13.99 11.75 0.71
CA LEU A 353 -14.84 10.82 1.45
C LEU A 353 -14.93 11.14 2.96
N GLY A 354 -14.24 12.19 3.43
CA GLY A 354 -14.17 12.56 4.85
C GLY A 354 -13.31 11.63 5.71
N TRP A 355 -12.56 10.72 5.10
CA TRP A 355 -11.72 9.70 5.76
C TRP A 355 -10.23 10.04 5.70
N GLY A 356 -9.86 11.11 4.97
CA GLY A 356 -8.49 11.56 4.85
C GLY A 356 -8.05 12.33 6.10
N PRO A 357 -6.75 12.28 6.44
CA PRO A 357 -6.22 13.16 7.47
C PRO A 357 -6.56 14.61 7.08
N ILE A 358 -7.23 15.32 7.99
CA ILE A 358 -7.51 16.74 7.83
C ILE A 358 -6.15 17.39 7.59
N PRO A 359 -5.94 18.08 6.45
CA PRO A 359 -4.65 18.72 6.17
C PRO A 359 -4.37 19.66 7.33
N SER A 360 -3.47 19.24 8.21
CA SER A 360 -3.10 20.01 9.38
C SER A 360 -2.45 21.26 8.84
N ALA A 361 -3.13 22.40 9.00
CA ALA A 361 -2.56 23.69 8.70
C ALA A 361 -1.18 23.78 9.39
N SER A 362 -0.12 23.81 8.58
CA SER A 362 1.28 23.96 8.99
C SER A 362 1.91 22.78 9.75
N GLU A 363 2.31 21.75 9.01
CA GLU A 363 3.25 20.71 9.47
C GLU A 363 4.63 21.30 9.85
N ASN A 364 5.01 22.43 9.25
CA ASN A 364 6.23 23.19 9.61
C ASN A 364 6.24 23.67 11.07
N LYS A 365 5.08 23.99 11.66
CA LYS A 365 5.01 24.45 13.06
C LYS A 365 5.06 23.30 14.07
N SER A 366 4.74 22.08 13.62
CA SER A 366 4.68 20.88 14.46
C SER A 366 6.04 20.18 14.59
N GLN A 367 6.86 20.24 13.53
CA GLN A 367 8.22 19.72 13.58
C GLN A 367 9.14 20.59 14.45
N ASP A 368 8.98 21.92 14.47
CA ASP A 368 9.74 22.80 15.37
C ASP A 368 9.42 22.54 16.85
N LEU A 369 8.14 22.29 17.19
CA LEU A 369 7.73 21.93 18.56
C LEU A 369 8.24 20.54 18.99
N SER A 370 8.31 19.59 18.06
CA SER A 370 8.85 18.24 18.35
C SER A 370 10.37 18.27 18.51
N ARG A 371 11.05 19.13 17.76
CA ARG A 371 12.51 19.30 17.79
C ARG A 371 12.99 19.96 19.08
N GLU A 372 12.21 20.87 19.66
CA GLU A 372 12.46 21.41 21.00
C GLU A 372 12.19 20.42 22.14
N SER A 373 11.37 19.40 21.92
CA SER A 373 11.05 18.40 22.95
C SER A 373 12.14 17.33 23.15
N SER A 374 13.02 17.11 22.16
CA SER A 374 14.06 16.06 22.22
C SER A 374 15.38 16.47 22.89
N VAL A 375 15.54 17.74 23.30
CA VAL A 375 16.70 18.21 24.09
C VAL A 375 16.39 18.19 25.60
N ARG A 376 15.54 17.25 26.05
CA ARG A 376 15.22 17.08 27.47
C ARG A 376 16.11 16.01 28.09
N ASN A 377 16.93 16.45 29.06
CA ASN A 377 17.83 15.60 29.84
C ASN A 377 17.11 14.37 30.44
N PRO A 378 17.79 13.20 30.52
CA PRO A 378 17.24 11.95 31.06
C PRO A 378 16.92 11.97 32.57
N ALA A 379 17.10 13.10 33.25
CA ALA A 379 16.81 13.25 34.68
C ALA A 379 15.36 13.68 34.98
N SER A 380 14.54 13.97 33.98
CA SER A 380 13.14 14.45 34.16
C SER A 380 12.06 13.35 34.10
N THR A 381 12.44 12.10 33.85
CA THR A 381 11.50 10.97 33.72
C THR A 381 10.96 10.46 35.06
N ALA A 382 11.55 10.83 36.19
CA ALA A 382 11.19 10.26 37.50
C ALA A 382 10.06 10.99 38.26
N LEU A 383 9.58 12.15 37.79
CA LEU A 383 8.66 12.99 38.60
C LEU A 383 7.29 13.27 37.96
N ASN A 384 7.01 12.72 36.79
CA ASN A 384 5.68 12.82 36.13
C ASN A 384 4.85 11.52 36.23
N ALA A 385 5.10 10.69 37.25
CA ALA A 385 4.39 9.42 37.47
C ALA A 385 2.94 9.56 38.00
N HIS A 386 2.35 10.76 37.97
CA HIS A 386 0.98 11.02 38.41
C HIS A 386 0.03 11.49 37.29
N HIS A 387 0.37 11.28 36.02
CA HIS A 387 -0.66 11.26 34.99
C HIS A 387 -1.54 10.03 35.19
N GLY A 388 -2.86 10.25 35.33
CA GLY A 388 -3.87 9.22 35.44
C GLY A 388 -3.70 8.13 34.37
N PRO A 389 -4.19 6.91 34.63
CA PRO A 389 -3.90 5.74 33.81
C PRO A 389 -4.28 6.02 32.35
N THR A 390 -3.26 6.18 31.51
CA THR A 390 -3.39 6.47 30.10
C THR A 390 -4.20 5.35 29.44
N ALA A 391 -5.29 5.71 28.77
CA ALA A 391 -6.10 4.79 27.97
C ALA A 391 -5.18 3.95 27.07
N ARG A 392 -5.21 2.63 27.23
CA ARG A 392 -4.34 1.72 26.48
C ARG A 392 -4.94 1.54 25.09
N HIS A 393 -4.32 2.14 24.08
CA HIS A 393 -4.73 1.96 22.68
C HIS A 393 -4.36 0.55 22.20
N ARG A 394 -5.35 -0.22 21.75
CA ARG A 394 -5.18 -1.58 21.19
C ARG A 394 -5.09 -1.49 19.68
N VAL A 395 -3.93 -1.10 19.15
CA VAL A 395 -3.66 -1.15 17.71
C VAL A 395 -3.03 -2.49 17.39
N THR A 396 -3.83 -3.40 16.82
CA THR A 396 -3.40 -4.72 16.34
C THR A 396 -3.62 -4.85 14.84
N GLU A 397 -3.01 -5.86 14.21
CA GLU A 397 -3.20 -6.12 12.79
C GLU A 397 -4.69 -6.32 12.48
N LEU A 398 -5.41 -7.09 13.30
CA LEU A 398 -6.84 -7.32 13.15
C LEU A 398 -7.67 -6.01 13.16
N SER A 399 -7.33 -5.07 14.04
CA SER A 399 -8.03 -3.79 14.16
C SER A 399 -7.77 -2.83 13.00
N THR A 400 -6.57 -2.89 12.42
CA THR A 400 -6.14 -2.02 11.30
C THR A 400 -6.36 -2.67 9.93
N LEU A 401 -6.67 -3.97 9.90
CA LEU A 401 -6.84 -4.75 8.68
C LEU A 401 -7.86 -4.14 7.71
N PRO A 402 -9.08 -3.73 8.12
CA PRO A 402 -10.05 -3.20 7.17
C PRO A 402 -9.60 -1.89 6.51
N SER A 403 -8.99 -0.98 7.27
CA SER A 403 -8.44 0.26 6.71
C SER A 403 -7.27 -0.03 5.76
N ASN A 404 -6.40 -0.97 6.12
CA ASN A 404 -5.26 -1.35 5.29
C ASN A 404 -5.70 -2.00 3.98
N LEU A 405 -6.65 -2.94 4.03
CA LEU A 405 -7.20 -3.59 2.83
C LEU A 405 -7.93 -2.60 1.92
N LEU A 406 -8.68 -1.66 2.49
CA LEU A 406 -9.33 -0.62 1.69
C LEU A 406 -8.32 0.28 1.00
N ALA A 407 -7.31 0.75 1.74
CA ALA A 407 -6.26 1.58 1.19
C ALA A 407 -5.55 0.85 0.04
N LEU A 408 -5.23 -0.43 0.22
CA LEU A 408 -4.67 -1.29 -0.82
C LEU A 408 -5.58 -1.40 -2.05
N ASN A 409 -6.88 -1.63 -1.86
CA ASN A 409 -7.83 -1.70 -2.98
C ASN A 409 -7.90 -0.39 -3.77
N LEU A 410 -7.89 0.76 -3.09
CA LEU A 410 -7.85 2.07 -3.74
C LEU A 410 -6.53 2.29 -4.49
N ASP A 411 -5.40 1.92 -3.88
CA ASP A 411 -4.09 2.02 -4.50
C ASP A 411 -4.02 1.15 -5.77
N TYR A 412 -4.56 -0.08 -5.74
CA TYR A 412 -4.66 -0.95 -6.91
C TYR A 412 -5.55 -0.37 -8.00
N LEU A 413 -6.71 0.22 -7.64
CA LEU A 413 -7.60 0.86 -8.60
C LEU A 413 -6.90 2.02 -9.31
N PHE A 414 -6.30 2.95 -8.56
CA PHE A 414 -5.61 4.10 -9.12
C PHE A 414 -4.40 3.69 -9.95
N TRP A 415 -3.63 2.71 -9.46
CA TRP A 415 -2.52 2.12 -10.19
C TRP A 415 -2.98 1.58 -11.55
N THR A 416 -4.07 0.82 -11.56
CA THR A 416 -4.61 0.22 -12.78
C THR A 416 -5.09 1.28 -13.76
N ILE A 417 -5.77 2.33 -13.29
CA ILE A 417 -6.23 3.44 -14.15
C ILE A 417 -5.04 4.18 -14.78
N ILE A 418 -4.00 4.47 -13.99
CA ILE A 418 -2.82 5.21 -14.45
C ILE A 418 -1.97 4.37 -15.40
N MET A 419 -1.83 3.06 -15.14
CA MET A 419 -1.09 2.14 -15.99
C MET A 419 -1.84 1.69 -17.23
N LEU A 420 -3.13 1.96 -17.32
CA LEU A 420 -3.99 1.48 -18.40
C LEU A 420 -3.46 1.79 -19.81
N PRO A 421 -2.94 3.00 -20.12
CA PRO A 421 -2.39 3.27 -21.44
C PRO A 421 -1.16 2.41 -21.74
N LEU A 422 -0.30 2.20 -20.73
CA LEU A 422 0.91 1.41 -20.86
C LEU A 422 0.59 -0.08 -21.00
N GLU A 423 -0.41 -0.58 -20.27
CA GLU A 423 -0.96 -1.94 -20.41
C GLU A 423 -1.51 -2.16 -21.83
N ILE A 424 -2.31 -1.23 -22.36
CA ILE A 424 -2.83 -1.33 -23.74
C ILE A 424 -1.68 -1.37 -24.76
N LEU A 425 -0.67 -0.51 -24.62
CA LEU A 425 0.50 -0.52 -25.50
C LEU A 425 1.27 -1.84 -25.39
N HIS A 426 1.47 -2.35 -24.18
CA HIS A 426 2.11 -3.64 -23.96
C HIS A 426 1.35 -4.78 -24.64
N LEU A 427 0.04 -4.89 -24.42
CA LEU A 427 -0.79 -5.95 -24.98
C LEU A 427 -0.87 -5.90 -26.51
N THR A 428 -1.03 -4.71 -27.08
CA THR A 428 -1.07 -4.53 -28.54
C THR A 428 0.29 -4.80 -29.19
N SER A 429 1.39 -4.39 -28.55
CA SER A 429 2.75 -4.71 -28.98
C SER A 429 2.99 -6.22 -28.90
N LEU A 430 2.59 -6.88 -27.80
CA LEU A 430 2.71 -8.32 -27.62
C LEU A 430 1.93 -9.10 -28.68
N LEU A 431 0.69 -8.69 -28.97
CA LEU A 431 -0.12 -9.28 -30.03
C LEU A 431 0.54 -9.12 -31.40
N SER A 432 1.05 -7.92 -31.71
CA SER A 432 1.73 -7.64 -32.97
C SER A 432 2.99 -8.50 -33.12
N ALA A 433 3.77 -8.65 -32.05
CA ALA A 433 4.95 -9.50 -32.01
C ALA A 433 4.56 -10.97 -32.21
N PHE A 434 3.59 -11.48 -31.46
CA PHE A 434 3.09 -12.85 -31.57
C PHE A 434 2.62 -13.16 -33.00
N SER A 435 1.81 -12.29 -33.60
CA SER A 435 1.25 -12.47 -34.95
C SER A 435 2.31 -12.47 -36.05
N SER A 436 3.47 -11.85 -35.80
CA SER A 436 4.59 -11.84 -36.74
C SER A 436 5.38 -13.15 -36.75
N THR A 437 5.24 -13.98 -35.71
CA THR A 437 5.98 -15.23 -35.53
C THR A 437 5.24 -16.42 -36.17
N PRO A 438 5.95 -17.33 -36.88
CA PRO A 438 5.32 -18.49 -37.52
C PRO A 438 4.64 -19.46 -36.53
N ALA A 439 5.10 -19.53 -35.28
CA ALA A 439 4.48 -20.34 -34.24
C ALA A 439 3.03 -19.92 -33.93
N ALA A 440 2.69 -18.63 -34.06
CA ALA A 440 1.32 -18.15 -33.92
C ALA A 440 0.40 -18.75 -34.97
N ARG A 441 0.87 -18.88 -36.22
CA ARG A 441 0.07 -19.43 -37.33
C ARG A 441 -0.32 -20.90 -37.15
N MET A 442 0.44 -21.65 -36.35
CA MET A 442 0.18 -23.07 -36.08
C MET A 442 -0.60 -23.30 -34.77
N SER A 443 -0.61 -22.33 -33.86
CA SER A 443 -1.16 -22.46 -32.50
C SER A 443 -2.50 -21.74 -32.28
N VAL A 444 -3.04 -21.00 -33.26
CA VAL A 444 -4.43 -20.54 -33.21
C VAL A 444 -5.34 -21.76 -33.38
N VAL A 445 -5.51 -22.51 -32.30
CA VAL A 445 -6.63 -23.42 -32.14
C VAL A 445 -7.82 -22.53 -31.81
N ASP A 446 -8.91 -22.67 -32.56
CA ASP A 446 -10.19 -22.00 -32.34
C ASP A 446 -10.66 -22.20 -30.89
N GLY A 447 -10.15 -21.38 -29.98
CA GLY A 447 -10.76 -21.15 -28.68
C GLY A 447 -12.04 -20.41 -28.98
N GLY A 448 -13.18 -21.11 -28.82
CA GLY A 448 -14.53 -20.64 -29.11
C GLY A 448 -14.96 -19.42 -28.29
N PHE A 449 -14.26 -18.30 -28.45
CA PHE A 449 -14.64 -17.01 -27.95
C PHE A 449 -15.22 -16.20 -29.10
N VAL A 450 -16.40 -15.64 -28.86
CA VAL A 450 -17.17 -14.85 -29.81
C VAL A 450 -16.32 -13.66 -30.29
N GLY A 451 -15.95 -13.68 -31.57
CA GLY A 451 -15.55 -12.48 -32.31
C GLY A 451 -14.05 -12.22 -32.49
N VAL A 452 -13.22 -13.24 -32.74
CA VAL A 452 -11.74 -13.15 -32.98
C VAL A 452 -11.33 -12.31 -34.22
N VAL A 453 -12.23 -11.53 -34.82
CA VAL A 453 -11.84 -10.56 -35.85
C VAL A 453 -11.54 -9.22 -35.18
N PRO A 454 -10.27 -8.75 -35.16
CA PRO A 454 -9.93 -7.42 -34.67
C PRO A 454 -10.59 -6.37 -35.57
N ASN A 455 -11.78 -5.92 -35.18
CA ASN A 455 -12.48 -4.89 -35.93
C ASN A 455 -11.90 -3.53 -35.51
N LEU A 456 -10.91 -3.06 -36.29
CA LEU A 456 -10.21 -1.78 -36.07
C LEU A 456 -11.16 -0.56 -36.09
N ALA A 457 -12.38 -0.72 -36.64
CA ALA A 457 -13.39 0.33 -36.80
C ALA A 457 -14.32 0.51 -35.58
N ALA A 458 -13.99 -0.09 -34.43
CA ALA A 458 -14.72 0.17 -33.19
C ALA A 458 -14.58 1.64 -32.75
N SER A 459 -15.69 2.27 -32.36
CA SER A 459 -15.67 3.55 -31.63
C SER A 459 -14.74 3.43 -30.42
N ARG A 460 -13.63 4.19 -30.41
CA ARG A 460 -12.67 4.22 -29.29
C ARG A 460 -13.38 4.46 -27.96
N MET A 461 -14.42 5.30 -27.99
CA MET A 461 -15.25 5.63 -26.83
C MET A 461 -16.06 4.41 -26.33
N ALA A 462 -16.64 3.61 -27.23
CA ALA A 462 -17.35 2.39 -26.85
C ALA A 462 -16.43 1.36 -26.18
N ARG A 463 -15.18 1.24 -26.66
CA ARG A 463 -14.17 0.38 -26.02
C ARG A 463 -13.78 0.91 -24.65
N MET A 464 -13.52 2.21 -24.52
CA MET A 464 -13.20 2.84 -23.23
C MET A 464 -14.32 2.67 -22.20
N ASN A 465 -15.58 2.78 -22.62
CA ASN A 465 -16.72 2.56 -21.72
C ASN A 465 -16.73 1.11 -21.17
N LYS A 466 -16.50 0.12 -22.04
CA LYS A 466 -16.42 -1.29 -21.61
C LYS A 466 -15.23 -1.57 -20.70
N ILE A 467 -14.09 -0.95 -20.96
CA ILE A 467 -12.93 -1.02 -20.06
C ILE A 467 -13.29 -0.43 -18.69
N GLY A 468 -13.95 0.73 -18.66
CA GLY A 468 -14.44 1.35 -17.43
C GLY A 468 -15.41 0.45 -16.65
N LEU A 469 -16.34 -0.21 -17.35
CA LEU A 469 -17.26 -1.18 -16.74
C LEU A 469 -16.53 -2.41 -16.17
N CYS A 470 -15.49 -2.92 -16.83
CA CYS A 470 -14.63 -3.97 -16.26
C CYS A 470 -13.92 -3.52 -14.99
N LEU A 471 -13.36 -2.29 -14.98
CA LEU A 471 -12.71 -1.74 -13.79
C LEU A 471 -13.70 -1.55 -12.64
N ALA A 472 -14.92 -1.10 -12.94
CA ALA A 472 -15.99 -0.98 -11.94
C ALA A 472 -16.39 -2.35 -11.38
N LEU A 473 -16.47 -3.37 -12.23
CA LEU A 473 -16.75 -4.74 -11.81
C LEU A 473 -15.63 -5.32 -10.92
N GLU A 474 -14.37 -5.13 -11.31
CA GLU A 474 -13.19 -5.52 -10.54
C GLU A 474 -13.18 -4.84 -9.16
N PHE A 475 -13.38 -3.53 -9.12
CA PHE A 475 -13.47 -2.78 -7.86
C PHE A 475 -14.67 -3.21 -6.99
N THR A 476 -15.80 -3.58 -7.61
CA THR A 476 -16.96 -4.10 -6.88
C THR A 476 -16.63 -5.44 -6.22
N LEU A 477 -15.91 -6.32 -6.91
CA LEU A 477 -15.45 -7.60 -6.36
C LEU A 477 -14.43 -7.38 -5.23
N ASP A 478 -13.48 -6.45 -5.41
CA ASP A 478 -12.51 -6.08 -4.38
C ASP A 478 -13.21 -5.52 -3.13
N THR A 479 -14.25 -4.69 -3.32
CA THR A 479 -15.08 -4.14 -2.24
C THR A 479 -15.89 -5.23 -1.54
N ALA A 480 -16.38 -6.23 -2.27
CA ALA A 480 -17.09 -7.37 -1.69
C ALA A 480 -16.15 -8.24 -0.83
N VAL A 481 -14.93 -8.51 -1.29
CA VAL A 481 -13.90 -9.22 -0.52
C VAL A 481 -13.52 -8.43 0.73
N TRP A 482 -13.30 -7.13 0.60
CA TRP A 482 -13.04 -6.24 1.73
C TRP A 482 -14.19 -6.27 2.74
N GLY A 483 -15.44 -6.19 2.29
CA GLY A 483 -16.62 -6.26 3.15
C GLY A 483 -16.72 -7.59 3.90
N GLY A 484 -16.41 -8.71 3.23
CA GLY A 484 -16.31 -10.02 3.86
C GLY A 484 -15.21 -10.08 4.93
N ALA A 485 -14.02 -9.57 4.62
CA ALA A 485 -12.90 -9.50 5.57
C ALA A 485 -13.22 -8.60 6.77
N PHE A 486 -13.90 -7.47 6.57
CA PHE A 486 -14.35 -6.58 7.63
C PHE A 486 -15.35 -7.25 8.57
N VAL A 487 -16.38 -7.92 8.02
CA VAL A 487 -17.37 -8.64 8.83
C VAL A 487 -16.70 -9.76 9.62
N TRP A 488 -15.74 -10.47 9.00
CA TRP A 488 -15.00 -11.54 9.66
C TRP A 488 -14.10 -11.00 10.78
N ALA A 489 -13.33 -9.94 10.53
CA ALA A 489 -12.50 -9.30 11.54
C ALA A 489 -13.34 -8.79 12.71
N LYS A 490 -14.47 -8.13 12.43
CA LYS A 490 -15.41 -7.69 13.46
C LYS A 490 -15.96 -8.86 14.27
N TYR A 491 -16.38 -9.94 13.61
CA TYR A 491 -16.90 -11.13 14.29
C TYR A 491 -15.85 -11.78 15.20
N VAL A 492 -14.62 -11.95 14.72
CA VAL A 492 -13.51 -12.51 15.53
C VAL A 492 -13.17 -11.57 16.69
N GLY A 493 -13.08 -10.28 16.42
CA GLY A 493 -12.86 -9.22 17.41
C GLY A 493 -13.88 -9.24 18.55
N THR A 494 -15.18 -9.28 18.23
CA THR A 494 -16.24 -9.28 19.25
C THR A 494 -16.43 -10.62 19.94
N SER A 495 -16.30 -11.75 19.22
CA SER A 495 -16.58 -13.08 19.78
C SER A 495 -15.42 -13.70 20.56
N ARG A 496 -14.17 -13.44 20.17
CA ARG A 496 -12.97 -14.07 20.78
C ARG A 496 -12.09 -13.11 21.55
N TYR A 497 -12.13 -11.84 21.17
CA TYR A 497 -11.20 -10.83 21.64
C TYR A 497 -11.85 -9.68 22.41
N TYR A 498 -13.15 -9.83 22.69
CA TYR A 498 -13.93 -8.94 23.55
C TYR A 498 -13.94 -7.48 23.08
N TRP A 499 -13.86 -7.23 21.76
CA TRP A 499 -14.02 -5.87 21.23
C TRP A 499 -15.35 -5.26 21.71
N GLY A 500 -15.25 -4.11 22.37
CA GLY A 500 -16.40 -3.39 22.94
C GLY A 500 -16.85 -3.90 24.31
N ARG A 501 -16.15 -4.88 24.90
CA ARG A 501 -16.39 -5.44 26.24
C ARG A 501 -15.18 -5.31 27.18
N THR A 502 -14.09 -4.70 26.75
CA THR A 502 -12.89 -4.41 27.56
C THR A 502 -12.90 -2.97 28.05
#